data_AF-A0A1I3D2S3-F1
#
_entry.id   AF-A0A1I3D2S3-F1
#
_cell.length_a   1.000
_cell.length_b   1.000
_cell.length_c   1.000
_cell.angle_alpha   90.00
_cell.angle_beta   90.00
_cell.angle_gamma   90.00
#
_symmetry.space_group_name_H-M   'P 1'
#
loop_
_entity.id
_entity.type
_entity.pdbx_description
1 polymer ?
#
loop_
_entity_poly.entity_id
_entity_poly.type
_entity_poly.pdbx_seq_one_letter_code
_entity_poly.pdbx_strand_id
1 'polypeptide(L)'
;MRRSFRDIGVMLAEFPVNEETAREAATAGDAIVYGAPNVVRGGSHTGWTKASDMIAKGLCSVLASDYYYPAPLLAAFRLAAEGVLPLTDTWKLISSAPAEATGLTDRGTLATGLRADILLVDDSAPLRPRLVAVISAGRLVHLTDATRLIGTAATPRETVVAA
;
A
#
# COMPACT_ATOMS: atom_id res chain seq x y z
N MET A 1 4.26 19.38 -18.98
CA MET A 1 3.73 18.06 -19.36
C MET A 1 2.65 17.58 -18.40
N ARG A 2 2.82 17.68 -17.08
CA ARG A 2 1.78 17.24 -16.12
C ARG A 2 0.47 18.06 -16.21
N ARG A 3 0.55 19.39 -16.38
CA ARG A 3 -0.60 20.28 -16.54
C ARG A 3 -1.56 19.86 -17.66
N SER A 4 -1.05 19.57 -18.87
CA SER A 4 -1.90 19.16 -20.00
C SER A 4 -2.65 17.86 -19.77
N PHE A 5 -2.12 16.94 -18.95
CA PHE A 5 -2.84 15.73 -18.54
C PHE A 5 -3.98 16.05 -17.56
N ARG A 6 -3.81 17.02 -16.65
CA ARG A 6 -4.91 17.48 -15.79
C ARG A 6 -6.02 18.15 -16.58
N ASP A 7 -5.67 18.91 -17.61
CA ASP A 7 -6.65 19.58 -18.49
C ASP A 7 -7.59 18.58 -19.19
N ILE A 8 -7.17 17.32 -19.35
CA ILE A 8 -8.00 16.21 -19.88
C ILE A 8 -8.53 15.28 -18.78
N GLY A 9 -8.47 15.68 -17.51
CA GLY A 9 -9.03 14.94 -16.37
C GLY A 9 -8.15 13.83 -15.80
N VAL A 10 -6.90 13.69 -16.24
CA VAL A 10 -5.97 12.69 -15.67
C VAL A 10 -5.35 13.27 -14.40
N MET A 11 -5.74 12.72 -13.25
CA MET A 11 -5.30 13.13 -11.90
C MET A 11 -4.25 12.20 -11.27
N LEU A 12 -3.70 11.26 -12.03
CA LEU A 12 -2.61 10.38 -11.60
C LEU A 12 -1.29 10.74 -12.31
N ALA A 13 -0.20 10.73 -11.54
CA ALA A 13 1.16 10.82 -12.02
C ALA A 13 1.89 9.51 -11.69
N GLU A 14 1.98 8.62 -12.68
CA GLU A 14 2.67 7.35 -12.55
C GLU A 14 4.16 7.51 -12.82
N PHE A 15 5.00 6.92 -11.95
CA PHE A 15 6.45 6.88 -12.09
C PHE A 15 7.10 8.22 -12.51
N PRO A 16 6.90 9.32 -11.77
CA PRO A 16 7.55 10.57 -12.11
C PRO A 16 9.07 10.37 -12.12
N VAL A 17 9.69 10.73 -13.25
CA VAL A 17 11.09 10.40 -13.55
C VAL A 17 12.10 11.21 -12.72
N ASN A 18 11.64 12.29 -12.07
CA ASN A 18 12.43 13.15 -11.20
C ASN A 18 11.56 13.75 -10.07
N GLU A 19 12.23 14.29 -9.06
CA GLU A 19 11.57 14.87 -7.89
C GLU A 19 10.75 16.13 -8.21
N GLU A 20 11.20 16.96 -9.15
CA GLU A 20 10.50 18.17 -9.58
C GLU A 20 9.09 17.83 -10.10
N THR A 21 8.98 16.79 -10.94
CA THR A 21 7.71 16.32 -11.49
C THR A 21 6.80 15.78 -10.38
N ALA A 22 7.36 15.02 -9.44
CA ALA A 22 6.59 14.51 -8.30
C ALA A 22 6.09 15.64 -7.38
N ARG A 23 6.89 16.70 -7.18
CA ARG A 23 6.48 17.90 -6.43
C ARG A 23 5.40 18.69 -7.16
N GLU A 24 5.50 18.84 -8.48
CA GLU A 24 4.43 19.47 -9.28
C GLU A 24 3.11 18.69 -9.13
N ALA A 25 3.19 17.36 -9.20
CA ALA A 25 2.04 16.48 -9.01
C ALA A 25 1.42 16.62 -7.61
N ALA A 26 2.26 16.55 -6.56
CA ALA A 26 1.82 16.71 -5.17
C ALA A 26 1.16 18.07 -4.93
N THR A 27 1.75 19.15 -5.43
CA THR A 27 1.22 20.52 -5.29
C THR A 27 -0.15 20.67 -5.94
N ALA A 28 -0.41 19.92 -7.01
CA ALA A 28 -1.69 19.94 -7.71
C ALA A 28 -2.72 18.95 -7.12
N GLY A 29 -2.36 18.17 -6.10
CA GLY A 29 -3.25 17.15 -5.51
C GLY A 29 -3.38 15.88 -6.35
N ASP A 30 -2.43 15.62 -7.24
CA ASP A 30 -2.42 14.40 -8.05
C ASP A 30 -2.02 13.18 -7.20
N ALA A 31 -2.61 12.03 -7.48
CA ALA A 31 -2.12 10.78 -6.91
C ALA A 31 -0.79 10.39 -7.58
N ILE A 32 0.23 10.11 -6.79
CA ILE A 32 1.57 9.77 -7.27
C ILE A 32 1.82 8.28 -7.06
N VAL A 33 2.03 7.57 -8.16
CA VAL A 33 2.16 6.11 -8.15
C VAL A 33 3.61 5.70 -8.38
N TYR A 34 4.13 4.82 -7.53
CA TYR A 34 5.38 4.10 -7.74
C TYR A 34 5.17 2.58 -7.68
N GLY A 35 6.07 1.83 -8.29
CA GLY A 35 6.10 0.38 -8.19
C GLY A 35 6.61 -0.08 -6.81
N ALA A 36 5.78 -0.84 -6.08
CA ALA A 36 6.15 -1.54 -4.87
C ALA A 36 7.41 -2.41 -5.00
N PRO A 37 7.70 -3.09 -6.15
CA PRO A 37 8.94 -3.85 -6.30
C PRO A 37 10.20 -3.00 -6.13
N ASN A 38 10.15 -1.69 -6.44
CA ASN A 38 11.29 -0.79 -6.26
C ASN A 38 11.62 -0.54 -4.78
N VAL A 39 10.61 -0.62 -3.91
CA VAL A 39 10.79 -0.62 -2.45
C VAL A 39 11.39 -1.97 -2.02
N VAL A 40 10.77 -3.08 -2.43
CA VAL A 40 11.20 -4.44 -2.04
C VAL A 40 12.65 -4.72 -2.43
N ARG A 41 13.10 -4.17 -3.55
CA ARG A 41 14.48 -4.32 -4.05
C ARG A 41 15.50 -3.46 -3.31
N GLY A 42 15.08 -2.41 -2.60
CA GLY A 42 15.97 -1.48 -1.88
C GLY A 42 16.75 -0.50 -2.78
N GLY A 43 16.38 -0.34 -4.06
CA GLY A 43 17.03 0.59 -4.97
C GLY A 43 16.50 0.55 -6.41
N SER A 44 16.85 1.56 -7.21
CA SER A 44 16.64 1.58 -8.67
C SER A 44 17.86 1.03 -9.40
N HIS A 45 17.69 0.12 -10.37
CA HIS A 45 18.81 -0.40 -11.20
C HIS A 45 19.26 0.60 -12.27
N THR A 46 18.55 1.71 -12.46
CA THR A 46 18.80 2.69 -13.53
C THR A 46 19.34 4.03 -13.02
N GLY A 47 19.63 4.16 -11.72
CA GLY A 47 20.10 5.42 -11.12
C GLY A 47 18.99 6.45 -10.86
N TRP A 48 17.73 6.04 -10.98
CA TRP A 48 16.56 6.89 -10.71
C TRP A 48 16.29 6.98 -9.21
N THR A 49 15.53 8.00 -8.77
CA THR A 49 15.20 8.23 -7.36
C THR A 49 14.64 6.97 -6.70
N LYS A 50 15.13 6.63 -5.51
CA LYS A 50 14.63 5.45 -4.79
C LYS A 50 13.18 5.69 -4.37
N ALA A 51 12.32 4.70 -4.56
CA ALA A 51 10.91 4.79 -4.16
C ALA A 51 10.76 5.10 -2.66
N SER A 52 11.61 4.51 -1.81
CA SER A 52 11.67 4.79 -0.37
C SER A 52 11.94 6.27 -0.06
N ASP A 53 12.82 6.92 -0.82
CA ASP A 53 13.19 8.32 -0.60
C ASP A 53 12.03 9.24 -1.00
N MET A 54 11.31 8.89 -2.07
CA MET A 54 10.11 9.62 -2.49
C MET A 54 8.97 9.46 -1.50
N ILE A 55 8.78 8.26 -0.95
CA ILE A 55 7.82 8.00 0.13
C ILE A 55 8.17 8.82 1.38
N ALA A 56 9.43 8.82 1.82
CA ALA A 56 9.89 9.59 2.98
C ALA A 56 9.65 11.10 2.81
N LYS A 57 9.66 11.60 1.57
CA LYS A 57 9.40 13.01 1.23
C LYS A 57 7.90 13.33 1.06
N GLY A 58 7.00 12.35 1.22
CA GLY A 58 5.57 12.51 0.94
C GLY A 58 5.25 12.66 -0.56
N LEU A 59 6.13 12.19 -1.43
CA LEU A 59 6.03 12.29 -2.89
C LEU A 59 5.62 10.96 -3.54
N CYS A 60 4.88 10.14 -2.80
CA CYS A 60 4.27 8.89 -3.26
C CYS A 60 2.99 8.68 -2.44
N SER A 61 1.86 8.53 -3.12
CA SER A 61 0.58 8.23 -2.47
C SER A 61 0.10 6.80 -2.72
N VAL A 62 0.57 6.15 -3.80
CA VAL A 62 0.13 4.80 -4.17
C VAL A 62 1.33 3.92 -4.53
N LEU A 63 1.31 2.68 -4.04
CA LEU A 63 2.25 1.63 -4.42
C LEU A 63 1.54 0.57 -5.27
N ALA A 64 1.90 0.51 -6.55
CA ALA A 64 1.38 -0.48 -7.51
C ALA A 64 2.25 -1.75 -7.52
N SER A 65 1.66 -2.89 -7.91
CA SER A 65 2.39 -4.16 -7.97
C SER A 65 3.49 -4.20 -9.03
N ASP A 66 3.36 -3.40 -10.10
CA ASP A 66 4.28 -3.39 -11.25
C ASP A 66 4.57 -4.83 -11.74
N TYR A 67 3.47 -5.56 -11.97
CA TYR A 67 3.43 -6.98 -12.41
C TYR A 67 4.00 -8.01 -11.42
N TYR A 68 4.47 -7.60 -10.24
CA TYR A 68 4.88 -8.51 -9.17
C TYR A 68 3.91 -8.42 -7.98
N TYR A 69 2.86 -9.25 -8.02
CA TYR A 69 1.72 -9.19 -7.08
C TYR A 69 2.06 -9.30 -5.58
N PRO A 70 3.09 -10.02 -5.13
CA PRO A 70 3.48 -10.02 -3.71
C PRO A 70 4.04 -8.68 -3.22
N ALA A 71 4.49 -7.80 -4.12
CA ALA A 71 5.29 -6.64 -3.78
C ALA A 71 4.60 -5.62 -2.86
N PRO A 72 3.31 -5.25 -3.04
CA PRO A 72 2.69 -4.23 -2.19
C PRO A 72 2.72 -4.59 -0.70
N LEU A 73 2.35 -5.83 -0.36
CA LEU A 73 2.42 -6.34 1.03
C LEU A 73 3.84 -6.27 1.57
N LEU A 74 4.81 -6.79 0.80
CA LEU A 74 6.23 -6.79 1.20
C LEU A 74 6.77 -5.36 1.37
N ALA A 75 6.37 -4.43 0.50
CA ALA A 75 6.81 -3.05 0.52
C ALA A 75 6.32 -2.32 1.78
N ALA A 76 5.04 -2.46 2.14
CA ALA A 76 4.49 -1.81 3.34
C ALA A 76 5.25 -2.25 4.61
N PHE A 77 5.40 -3.57 4.80
CA PHE A 77 6.15 -4.10 5.95
C PHE A 77 7.63 -3.73 5.94
N ARG A 78 8.27 -3.72 4.77
CA ARG A 78 9.67 -3.30 4.64
C ARG A 78 9.87 -1.83 5.01
N LEU A 79 9.02 -0.93 4.52
CA LEU A 79 9.09 0.50 4.85
C LEU A 79 8.92 0.75 6.35
N ALA A 80 7.99 0.03 6.98
CA ALA A 80 7.77 0.10 8.41
C ALA A 80 8.99 -0.43 9.20
N ALA A 81 9.54 -1.59 8.80
CA ALA A 81 10.71 -2.18 9.43
C ALA A 81 11.98 -1.33 9.27
N GLU A 82 12.12 -0.60 8.15
CA GLU A 82 13.23 0.32 7.88
C GLU A 82 13.01 1.72 8.51
N GLY A 83 11.87 1.96 9.16
CA GLY A 83 11.57 3.22 9.83
C GLY A 83 11.27 4.39 8.89
N VAL A 84 10.89 4.12 7.63
CA VAL A 84 10.56 5.16 6.66
C VAL A 84 9.25 5.85 7.02
N LEU A 85 8.24 5.07 7.38
CA LEU A 85 6.93 5.51 7.86
C LEU A 85 6.35 4.45 8.82
N PRO A 86 5.45 4.79 9.75
CA PRO A 86 4.69 3.81 10.52
C PRO A 86 3.89 2.86 9.63
N LEU A 87 3.64 1.63 10.09
CA LEU A 87 2.89 0.64 9.32
C LEU A 87 1.53 1.18 8.85
N THR A 88 0.81 1.92 9.70
CA THR A 88 -0.47 2.57 9.38
C THR A 88 -0.38 3.42 8.10
N ASP A 89 0.67 4.23 7.98
CA ASP A 89 0.83 5.14 6.85
C ASP A 89 1.35 4.43 5.61
N THR A 90 2.23 3.43 5.77
CA THR A 90 2.65 2.58 4.65
C THR A 90 1.50 1.74 4.10
N TRP A 91 0.54 1.34 4.95
CA TRP A 91 -0.61 0.54 4.55
C TRP A 91 -1.58 1.34 3.69
N LYS A 92 -1.76 2.65 3.98
CA LYS A 92 -2.55 3.56 3.15
C LYS A 92 -2.08 3.55 1.70
N LEU A 93 -0.77 3.48 1.45
CA LEU A 93 -0.18 3.43 0.11
C LEU A 93 -0.65 2.24 -0.74
N ILE A 94 -1.09 1.14 -0.11
CA ILE A 94 -1.51 -0.10 -0.77
C ILE A 94 -3.00 -0.43 -0.56
N SER A 95 -3.74 0.42 0.15
CA SER A 95 -5.12 0.15 0.58
C SER A 95 -6.06 1.31 0.26
N SER A 96 -6.20 2.30 1.16
CA SER A 96 -7.15 3.41 1.00
C SER A 96 -6.74 4.37 -0.12
N ALA A 97 -5.47 4.73 -0.22
CA ALA A 97 -5.00 5.68 -1.23
C ALA A 97 -5.20 5.19 -2.68
N PRO A 98 -4.90 3.93 -3.06
CA PRO A 98 -5.25 3.45 -4.40
C PRO A 98 -6.77 3.39 -4.65
N ALA A 99 -7.58 3.10 -3.63
CA ALA A 99 -9.04 3.14 -3.77
C ALA A 99 -9.53 4.57 -4.05
N GLU A 100 -9.09 5.54 -3.26
CA GLU A 100 -9.39 6.97 -3.46
C GLU A 100 -8.91 7.48 -4.82
N ALA A 101 -7.66 7.18 -5.20
CA ALA A 101 -7.06 7.60 -6.47
C ALA A 101 -7.79 7.05 -7.70
N THR A 102 -8.55 5.96 -7.54
CA THR A 102 -9.33 5.33 -8.61
C THR A 102 -10.84 5.54 -8.46
N GLY A 103 -11.28 6.35 -7.49
CA GLY A 103 -12.70 6.66 -7.26
C GLY A 103 -13.51 5.52 -6.65
N LEU A 104 -12.86 4.51 -6.06
CA LEU A 104 -13.52 3.41 -5.37
C LEU A 104 -13.84 3.82 -3.93
N THR A 105 -15.10 4.14 -3.68
CA THR A 105 -15.57 4.63 -2.37
C THR A 105 -16.05 3.53 -1.43
N ASP A 106 -16.08 2.28 -1.89
CA ASP A 106 -16.65 1.14 -1.18
C ASP A 106 -15.60 0.20 -0.56
N ARG A 107 -14.30 0.54 -0.62
CA ARG A 107 -13.20 -0.35 -0.18
C ARG A 107 -11.94 0.43 0.21
N GLY A 108 -10.91 -0.29 0.68
CA GLY A 108 -9.61 0.29 1.03
C GLY A 108 -9.47 0.66 2.52
N THR A 109 -10.58 0.65 3.26
CA THR A 109 -10.63 0.91 4.70
C THR A 109 -11.52 -0.12 5.39
N LEU A 110 -11.17 -0.52 6.61
CA LEU A 110 -12.03 -1.36 7.45
C LEU A 110 -13.05 -0.49 8.18
N ALA A 111 -14.27 -0.38 7.62
CA ALA A 111 -15.36 0.34 8.24
C ALA A 111 -16.72 -0.29 7.91
N THR A 112 -17.69 -0.09 8.79
CA THR A 112 -19.08 -0.52 8.57
C THR A 112 -19.63 0.11 7.29
N GLY A 113 -20.31 -0.70 6.48
CA GLY A 113 -20.89 -0.26 5.19
C GLY A 113 -19.93 -0.35 4.01
N LEU A 114 -18.64 -0.63 4.22
CA LEU A 114 -17.68 -0.89 3.16
C LEU A 114 -17.59 -2.39 2.83
N ARG A 115 -17.06 -2.70 1.65
CA ARG A 115 -16.79 -4.06 1.17
C ARG A 115 -15.84 -4.77 2.13
N ALA A 116 -16.23 -5.97 2.55
CA ALA A 116 -15.42 -6.82 3.42
C ALA A 116 -14.27 -7.50 2.64
N ASP A 117 -13.28 -6.70 2.24
CA ASP A 117 -11.97 -7.18 1.76
C ASP A 117 -10.96 -7.09 2.91
N ILE A 118 -10.59 -8.24 3.47
CA ILE A 118 -9.80 -8.32 4.70
C ILE A 118 -8.63 -9.26 4.50
N LEU A 119 -7.44 -8.82 4.88
CA LEU A 119 -6.23 -9.64 4.96
C LEU A 119 -5.92 -9.91 6.43
N LEU A 120 -5.76 -11.18 6.79
CA LEU A 120 -5.12 -11.56 8.04
C LEU A 120 -3.65 -11.84 7.75
N VAL A 121 -2.77 -11.06 8.34
CA VAL A 121 -1.32 -11.14 8.13
C VAL A 121 -0.65 -11.54 9.44
N ASP A 122 0.25 -12.52 9.36
CA ASP A 122 1.23 -12.80 10.41
C ASP A 122 2.49 -11.98 10.14
N ASP A 123 2.78 -11.05 11.03
CA ASP A 123 3.91 -10.14 10.97
C ASP A 123 5.00 -10.46 12.01
N SER A 124 4.96 -11.65 12.63
CA SER A 124 5.92 -12.04 13.67
C SER A 124 7.39 -11.98 13.20
N ALA A 125 7.61 -12.05 11.89
CA ALA A 125 8.89 -11.77 11.25
C ALA A 125 8.77 -10.48 10.41
N PRO A 126 9.34 -9.34 10.87
CA PRO A 126 9.08 -8.02 10.29
C PRO A 126 9.31 -7.89 8.77
N LEU A 127 10.30 -8.61 8.21
CA LEU A 127 10.63 -8.58 6.79
C LEU A 127 10.03 -9.76 5.99
N ARG A 128 9.20 -10.59 6.62
CA ARG A 128 8.60 -11.78 6.03
C ARG A 128 7.13 -11.90 6.44
N PRO A 129 6.28 -10.91 6.12
CA PRO A 129 4.85 -10.99 6.41
C PRO A 129 4.25 -12.18 5.68
N ARG A 130 3.37 -12.93 6.35
CA ARG A 130 2.71 -14.11 5.79
C ARG A 130 1.20 -13.90 5.77
N LEU A 131 0.58 -14.13 4.61
CA LEU A 131 -0.87 -14.18 4.52
C LEU A 131 -1.39 -15.43 5.23
N VAL A 132 -2.22 -15.22 6.23
CA VAL A 132 -2.93 -16.29 6.95
C VAL A 132 -4.28 -16.54 6.30
N ALA A 133 -5.04 -15.48 6.05
CA ALA A 133 -6.36 -15.57 5.43
C ALA A 133 -6.63 -14.37 4.51
N VAL A 134 -7.42 -14.60 3.47
CA VAL A 134 -7.94 -13.54 2.58
C VAL A 134 -9.45 -13.69 2.52
N ILE A 135 -10.15 -12.64 2.88
CA ILE A 135 -11.60 -12.49 2.69
C ILE A 135 -11.77 -11.46 1.59
N SER A 136 -12.55 -11.78 0.56
CA SER A 136 -12.94 -10.80 -0.46
C SER A 136 -14.44 -10.75 -0.63
N ALA A 137 -15.01 -9.54 -0.56
CA ALA A 137 -16.46 -9.31 -0.52
C ALA A 137 -17.17 -10.21 0.52
N GLY A 138 -16.57 -10.40 1.71
CA GLY A 138 -17.14 -11.23 2.77
C GLY A 138 -16.96 -12.74 2.59
N ARG A 139 -16.35 -13.20 1.50
CA ARG A 139 -16.06 -14.62 1.24
C ARG A 139 -14.61 -14.94 1.55
N LEU A 140 -14.36 -15.96 2.37
CA LEU A 140 -13.03 -16.52 2.56
C LEU A 140 -12.54 -17.16 1.24
N VAL A 141 -11.46 -16.65 0.66
CA VAL A 141 -10.89 -17.11 -0.62
C VAL A 141 -9.50 -17.72 -0.48
N HIS A 142 -8.84 -17.51 0.65
CA HIS A 142 -7.54 -18.11 0.95
C HIS A 142 -7.40 -18.33 2.46
N LEU A 143 -6.77 -19.45 2.85
CA LEU A 143 -6.48 -19.79 4.24
C LEU A 143 -5.26 -20.72 4.26
N THR A 144 -4.19 -20.32 4.97
CA THR A 144 -2.98 -21.16 5.11
C THR A 144 -2.95 -21.95 6.41
N ASP A 145 -3.66 -21.50 7.45
CA ASP A 145 -3.75 -22.17 8.74
C ASP A 145 -5.13 -21.91 9.38
N ALA A 146 -6.01 -22.91 9.30
CA ALA A 146 -7.36 -22.81 9.86
C ALA A 146 -7.38 -22.71 11.38
N THR A 147 -6.36 -23.20 12.07
CA THR A 147 -6.33 -23.19 13.55
C THR A 147 -6.28 -21.76 14.11
N ARG A 148 -5.74 -20.82 13.33
CA ARG A 148 -5.71 -19.39 13.68
C ARG A 148 -7.08 -18.70 13.65
N LEU A 149 -8.07 -19.31 13.00
CA LEU A 149 -9.45 -18.82 12.98
C LEU A 149 -10.38 -19.63 13.88
N ILE A 150 -9.96 -20.84 14.29
CA ILE A 150 -10.78 -21.81 15.03
C ILE A 150 -10.43 -21.80 16.54
N GLY A 151 -9.44 -21.01 16.97
CA GLY A 151 -9.08 -20.89 18.39
C GLY A 151 -10.18 -20.23 19.23
N THR A 152 -10.72 -20.98 20.19
CA THR A 152 -11.39 -20.42 21.37
C THR A 152 -10.50 -19.34 21.98
N ALA A 153 -11.04 -18.13 22.14
CA ALA A 153 -10.35 -16.94 22.61
C ALA A 153 -9.34 -17.22 23.73
N ALA A 154 -8.04 -17.17 23.41
CA ALA A 154 -6.97 -17.04 24.38
C ALA A 154 -6.52 -15.57 24.38
N THR A 155 -6.83 -14.90 25.48
CA THR A 155 -6.38 -13.59 25.99
C THR A 155 -6.22 -12.46 24.97
N PRO A 156 -6.92 -11.32 25.11
CA PRO A 156 -6.87 -10.23 24.15
C PRO A 156 -5.44 -9.73 23.98
N ARG A 157 -4.88 -9.91 22.78
CA ARG A 157 -3.68 -9.19 22.34
C ARG A 157 -4.12 -7.84 21.81
N GLU A 158 -3.33 -6.81 22.10
CA GLU A 158 -3.53 -5.45 21.57
C GLU A 158 -3.72 -5.54 20.04
N THR A 159 -4.95 -5.26 19.61
CA THR A 159 -5.27 -5.21 18.19
C THR A 159 -4.90 -3.81 17.72
N VAL A 160 -3.79 -3.69 17.01
CA VAL A 160 -3.46 -2.45 16.31
C VAL A 160 -4.38 -2.37 15.10
N VAL A 161 -5.47 -1.62 15.23
CA VAL A 161 -6.31 -1.24 14.10
C VAL A 161 -5.60 -0.10 13.37
N ALA A 162 -4.90 -0.44 12.30
CA ALA A 162 -4.42 0.55 11.35
C ALA A 162 -5.60 0.98 10.45
N ALA A 163 -6.07 2.21 10.63
CA ALA A 163 -7.04 2.88 9.77
C ALA A 163 -6.34 3.81 8.76
#